data_AF-A0A936UDQ3-F1
#
_entry.id   AF-A0A936UDQ3-F1
#
_cell.length_a   1.000
_cell.length_b   1.000
_cell.length_c   1.000
_cell.angle_alpha   90.00
_cell.angle_beta   90.00
_cell.angle_gamma   90.00
#
_symmetry.space_group_name_H-M   'P 1'
#
loop_
_entity.id
_entity.type
_entity.pdbx_description
1 polymer ?
#
loop_
_entity_poly.entity_id
_entity_poly.type
_entity_poly.pdbx_seq_one_letter_code
_entity_poly.pdbx_strand_id
1 'polypeptide(L)'
;MKKIRCALIGSGNIGTDLIYKIQRSPWLEPVWMVGIDPESEGLARARDMGLKTTSLGVDGLMPHVLEDNIQIAFDATSAYVHAENSRKLNELGVMMIDLTPAAIGPLCVPPVNLRAMADKVEMNVNMISCAGQATIPIVFAISSIQSVAYGEIVASLASKSVGPGTRANLDEFTYTTSNAIQVVGGARKGKALAIINPAEPPMMMRNTISCLTDEVPDQARITESILKMIVEVQKYVPGYRLVNGPIFDDKKVSVFMEVAGLGDYLPRYAGNLDIMTAAATRTAEMFAEEIIAGKIQLKPMELA
;
A
#
# COMPACT_ATOMS: atom_id res chain seq x y z
N MET A 1 -23.33 9.35 -8.06
CA MET A 1 -23.23 8.22 -7.11
C MET A 1 -22.78 8.78 -5.77
N LYS A 2 -23.28 8.24 -4.64
CA LYS A 2 -22.80 8.66 -3.31
C LYS A 2 -21.43 8.00 -3.09
N LYS A 3 -20.40 8.80 -2.84
CA LYS A 3 -19.05 8.30 -2.54
C LYS A 3 -19.02 7.63 -1.17
N ILE A 4 -18.09 6.69 -0.98
CA ILE A 4 -17.83 6.04 0.30
C ILE A 4 -17.02 7.00 1.18
N ARG A 5 -17.54 7.28 2.38
CA ARG A 5 -16.93 8.21 3.33
C ARG A 5 -15.83 7.52 4.12
N CYS A 6 -14.67 8.19 4.19
CA CYS A 6 -13.45 7.63 4.73
C CYS A 6 -12.87 8.44 5.89
N ALA A 7 -12.23 7.74 6.83
CA ALA A 7 -11.37 8.34 7.86
C ALA A 7 -9.90 8.03 7.58
N LEU A 8 -9.02 8.98 7.87
CA LEU A 8 -7.57 8.81 7.80
C LEU A 8 -7.01 8.93 9.21
N ILE A 9 -6.30 7.90 9.66
CA ILE A 9 -5.74 7.81 11.02
C ILE A 9 -4.22 7.93 10.90
N GLY A 10 -3.66 8.95 11.54
CA GLY A 10 -2.26 9.33 11.44
C GLY A 10 -2.05 10.54 10.54
N SER A 11 -1.86 11.71 11.15
CA SER A 11 -1.70 13.00 10.47
C SER A 11 -0.26 13.30 10.01
N GLY A 12 0.53 12.25 9.75
CA GLY A 12 1.89 12.37 9.21
C GLY A 12 1.92 12.50 7.69
N ASN A 13 3.10 12.24 7.10
CA ASN A 13 3.32 12.35 5.66
C ASN A 13 2.39 11.44 4.83
N ILE A 14 2.22 10.18 5.24
CA ILE A 14 1.38 9.19 4.53
C ILE A 14 -0.10 9.58 4.60
N GLY A 15 -0.62 9.88 5.80
CA GLY A 15 -2.02 10.28 5.94
C GLY A 15 -2.34 11.58 5.22
N THR A 16 -1.44 12.56 5.26
CA THR A 16 -1.63 13.83 4.54
C THR A 16 -1.65 13.63 3.02
N ASP A 17 -0.73 12.82 2.47
CA ASP A 17 -0.71 12.49 1.04
C ASP A 17 -1.97 11.72 0.59
N LEU A 18 -2.49 10.82 1.44
CA LEU A 18 -3.75 10.13 1.19
C LEU A 18 -4.94 11.08 1.04
N ILE A 19 -5.02 12.20 1.77
CA ILE A 19 -6.13 13.16 1.60
C ILE A 19 -6.24 13.57 0.13
N TYR A 20 -5.13 14.00 -0.47
CA TYR A 20 -5.10 14.47 -1.86
C TYR A 20 -5.50 13.38 -2.84
N LYS A 21 -5.04 12.13 -2.62
CA LYS A 21 -5.38 10.99 -3.48
C LYS A 21 -6.87 10.63 -3.37
N ILE A 22 -7.42 10.57 -2.16
CA ILE A 22 -8.84 10.25 -1.94
C ILE A 22 -9.73 11.36 -2.48
N GLN A 23 -9.37 12.64 -2.33
CA GLN A 23 -10.14 13.77 -2.91
C GLN A 23 -10.31 13.65 -4.43
N ARG A 24 -9.33 13.09 -5.14
CA ARG A 24 -9.41 12.84 -6.59
C ARG A 24 -10.19 11.58 -6.95
N SER A 25 -10.39 10.67 -6.00
CA SER A 25 -11.09 9.42 -6.25
C SER A 25 -12.55 9.70 -6.67
N PRO A 26 -13.07 9.03 -7.72
CA PRO A 26 -14.49 9.11 -8.06
C PRO A 26 -15.37 8.33 -7.07
N TRP A 27 -14.78 7.44 -6.26
CA TRP A 27 -15.50 6.50 -5.39
C TRP A 27 -15.42 6.86 -3.90
N LEU A 28 -14.36 7.54 -3.49
CA LEU A 28 -14.05 7.80 -2.08
C LEU A 28 -14.15 9.28 -1.71
N GLU A 29 -14.54 9.56 -0.48
CA GLU A 29 -14.65 10.90 0.08
C GLU A 29 -13.93 10.95 1.44
N PRO A 30 -12.85 11.72 1.59
CA PRO A 30 -12.19 11.85 2.89
C PRO A 30 -12.98 12.82 3.77
N VAL A 31 -13.37 12.37 4.96
CA VAL A 31 -14.21 13.15 5.88
C VAL A 31 -13.46 13.53 7.15
N TRP A 32 -12.60 12.62 7.62
CA TRP A 32 -11.90 12.76 8.89
C TRP A 32 -10.39 12.61 8.71
N MET A 33 -9.64 13.51 9.35
CA MET A 33 -8.23 13.29 9.68
C MET A 33 -8.08 13.16 11.20
N VAL A 34 -7.52 12.05 11.65
CA VAL A 34 -7.38 11.69 13.05
C VAL A 34 -5.90 11.69 13.42
N GLY A 35 -5.53 12.46 14.43
CA GLY A 35 -4.18 12.54 14.96
C GLY A 35 -4.17 12.46 16.48
N ILE A 36 -2.97 12.60 17.05
CA ILE A 36 -2.74 12.63 18.52
C ILE A 36 -2.03 13.89 18.98
N ASP A 37 -1.48 14.67 18.04
CA ASP A 37 -0.77 15.91 18.31
C ASP A 37 -1.60 17.07 17.76
N PRO A 38 -2.15 17.96 18.62
CA PRO A 38 -2.97 19.09 18.18
C PRO A 38 -2.21 20.07 17.28
N GLU A 39 -0.88 20.10 17.35
CA GLU A 39 -0.02 20.97 16.54
C GLU A 39 0.42 20.32 15.22
N SER A 40 -0.11 19.13 14.91
CA SER A 40 0.24 18.42 13.68
C SER A 40 -0.15 19.21 12.42
N GLU A 41 0.84 19.45 11.54
CA GLU A 41 0.63 20.09 10.23
C GLU A 41 -0.47 19.39 9.41
N GLY A 42 -0.51 18.05 9.44
CA GLY A 42 -1.53 17.27 8.73
C GLY A 42 -2.95 17.54 9.23
N LEU A 43 -3.14 17.78 10.53
CA LEU A 43 -4.46 18.20 11.08
C LEU A 43 -4.81 19.62 10.69
N ALA A 44 -3.85 20.55 10.71
CA ALA A 44 -4.07 21.92 10.25
C ALA A 44 -4.51 21.94 8.77
N ARG A 45 -3.78 21.25 7.90
CA ARG A 45 -4.13 21.14 6.48
C ARG A 45 -5.49 20.49 6.24
N ALA A 46 -5.83 19.44 6.98
CA ALA A 46 -7.12 18.78 6.86
C ALA A 46 -8.28 19.74 7.23
N ARG A 47 -8.12 20.56 8.29
CA ARG A 47 -9.10 21.60 8.65
C ARG A 47 -9.25 22.66 7.55
N ASP A 48 -8.14 23.13 6.99
CA ASP A 48 -8.17 24.11 5.90
C ASP A 48 -8.88 23.58 4.64
N MET A 49 -8.85 22.26 4.44
CA MET A 49 -9.59 21.55 3.39
C MET A 49 -11.06 21.24 3.75
N GLY A 50 -11.52 21.61 4.95
CA GLY A 50 -12.88 21.37 5.42
C GLY A 50 -13.15 19.97 5.97
N LEU A 51 -12.13 19.15 6.21
CA LEU A 51 -12.29 17.86 6.89
C LEU A 51 -12.49 18.07 8.39
N LYS A 52 -13.25 17.17 9.01
CA LYS A 52 -13.33 17.07 10.47
C LYS A 52 -12.00 16.55 11.00
N THR A 53 -11.57 17.05 12.15
CA THR A 53 -10.28 16.67 12.74
C THR A 53 -10.40 16.42 14.23
N THR A 54 -9.59 15.48 14.73
CA THR A 54 -9.41 15.28 16.17
C THR A 54 -7.95 14.99 16.48
N SER A 55 -7.50 15.46 17.64
CA SER A 55 -6.20 15.13 18.24
C SER A 55 -6.33 14.12 19.39
N LEU A 56 -7.51 13.51 19.58
CA LEU A 56 -7.79 12.53 20.63
C LEU A 56 -7.62 11.08 20.15
N GLY A 57 -6.93 10.87 19.03
CA GLY A 57 -6.82 9.56 18.39
C GLY A 57 -8.17 9.01 17.92
N VAL A 58 -8.23 7.69 17.70
CA VAL A 58 -9.44 7.00 17.24
C VAL A 58 -10.60 7.16 18.23
N ASP A 59 -10.32 7.32 19.52
CA ASP A 59 -11.37 7.57 20.51
C ASP A 59 -12.14 8.87 20.27
N GLY A 60 -11.48 9.89 19.70
CA GLY A 60 -12.16 11.10 19.25
C GLY A 60 -13.02 10.92 18.00
N LEU A 61 -12.77 9.87 17.20
CA LEU A 61 -13.55 9.54 16.00
C LEU A 61 -14.80 8.70 16.36
N MET A 62 -14.68 7.79 17.33
CA MET A 62 -15.68 6.77 17.65
C MET A 62 -17.13 7.28 17.76
N PRO A 63 -17.42 8.40 18.45
CA PRO A 63 -18.79 8.91 18.58
C PRO A 63 -19.43 9.33 17.25
N HIS A 64 -18.63 9.58 16.21
CA HIS A 64 -19.07 10.14 14.93
C HIS A 64 -19.11 9.12 13.79
N VAL A 65 -18.57 7.92 13.98
CA VAL A 65 -18.43 6.90 12.92
C VAL A 65 -19.77 6.60 12.23
N LEU A 66 -20.81 6.31 13.03
CA LEU A 66 -22.13 5.96 12.52
C LEU A 66 -22.87 7.19 11.95
N GLU A 67 -22.79 8.33 12.65
CA GLU A 67 -23.44 9.58 12.23
C GLU A 67 -22.89 10.09 10.90
N ASP A 68 -21.56 10.04 10.73
CA ASP A 68 -20.90 10.42 9.49
C ASP A 68 -20.89 9.31 8.43
N ASN A 69 -21.47 8.14 8.72
CA ASN A 69 -21.50 6.99 7.81
C ASN A 69 -20.11 6.67 7.25
N ILE A 70 -19.10 6.60 8.14
CA ILE A 70 -17.75 6.19 7.78
C ILE A 70 -17.77 4.69 7.52
N GLN A 71 -17.25 4.25 6.38
CA GLN A 71 -17.28 2.84 6.00
C GLN A 71 -15.88 2.26 5.77
N ILE A 72 -14.89 3.09 5.45
CA ILE A 72 -13.50 2.69 5.26
C ILE A 72 -12.60 3.62 6.08
N ALA A 73 -11.62 3.06 6.78
CA ALA A 73 -10.58 3.83 7.46
C ALA A 73 -9.18 3.39 7.02
N PHE A 74 -8.30 4.36 6.81
CA PHE A 74 -6.90 4.15 6.48
C PHE A 74 -6.06 4.38 7.73
N ASP A 75 -5.26 3.39 8.12
CA ASP A 75 -4.37 3.52 9.26
C ASP A 75 -2.91 3.70 8.81
N ALA A 76 -2.39 4.90 9.04
CA ALA A 76 -1.02 5.30 8.76
C ALA A 76 -0.28 5.70 10.05
N THR A 77 -0.61 5.07 11.18
CA THR A 77 0.02 5.33 12.48
C THR A 77 1.26 4.45 12.71
N SER A 78 1.12 3.38 13.50
CA SER A 78 2.19 2.44 13.85
C SER A 78 1.61 1.05 14.11
N ALA A 79 2.46 0.03 14.00
CA ALA A 79 2.03 -1.36 14.16
C ALA A 79 1.37 -1.65 15.52
N TYR A 80 1.87 -1.02 16.59
CA TYR A 80 1.41 -1.26 17.96
C TYR A 80 0.01 -0.72 18.25
N VAL A 81 -0.42 0.31 17.51
CA VAL A 81 -1.72 0.97 17.73
C VAL A 81 -2.79 0.43 16.79
N HIS A 82 -2.37 -0.07 15.61
CA HIS A 82 -3.29 -0.50 14.57
C HIS A 82 -4.27 -1.59 15.02
N ALA A 83 -3.84 -2.56 15.83
CA ALA A 83 -4.71 -3.64 16.29
C ALA A 83 -5.92 -3.12 17.10
N GLU A 84 -5.69 -2.17 18.01
CA GLU A 84 -6.75 -1.59 18.82
C GLU A 84 -7.65 -0.66 17.99
N ASN A 85 -7.06 0.13 17.08
CA ASN A 85 -7.83 0.93 16.13
C ASN A 85 -8.74 0.07 15.27
N SER A 86 -8.20 -1.02 14.72
CA SER A 86 -8.95 -1.95 13.87
C SER A 86 -10.06 -2.63 14.63
N ARG A 87 -9.83 -3.06 15.88
CA ARG A 87 -10.88 -3.67 16.71
C ARG A 87 -12.06 -2.72 16.88
N LYS A 88 -11.81 -1.49 17.36
CA LYS A 88 -12.83 -0.47 17.61
C LYS A 88 -13.65 -0.14 16.36
N LEU A 89 -13.00 -0.01 15.21
CA LEU A 89 -13.65 0.38 13.97
C LEU A 89 -14.38 -0.79 13.29
N ASN A 90 -13.83 -2.00 13.33
CA ASN A 90 -14.49 -3.20 12.82
C ASN A 90 -15.77 -3.54 13.61
N GLU A 91 -15.80 -3.29 14.93
CA GLU A 91 -17.00 -3.42 15.79
C GLU A 91 -18.15 -2.50 15.32
N LEU A 92 -17.84 -1.43 14.57
CA LEU A 92 -18.82 -0.53 13.97
C LEU A 92 -19.06 -0.79 12.47
N GLY A 93 -18.47 -1.84 11.91
CA GLY A 93 -18.59 -2.21 10.50
C GLY A 93 -17.75 -1.36 9.55
N VAL A 94 -16.71 -0.70 10.05
CA VAL A 94 -15.75 0.05 9.24
C VAL A 94 -14.64 -0.90 8.79
N MET A 95 -14.38 -0.95 7.48
CA MET A 95 -13.27 -1.70 6.92
C MET A 95 -11.94 -0.94 7.11
N MET A 96 -10.89 -1.65 7.48
CA MET A 96 -9.55 -1.11 7.71
C MET A 96 -8.60 -1.39 6.55
N ILE A 97 -7.96 -0.34 6.05
CA ILE A 97 -6.79 -0.41 5.17
C ILE A 97 -5.56 -0.07 6.01
N ASP A 98 -4.75 -1.08 6.31
CA ASP A 98 -3.58 -0.98 7.16
C ASP A 98 -2.33 -0.65 6.32
N LEU A 99 -1.78 0.56 6.48
CA LEU A 99 -0.51 0.98 5.87
C LEU A 99 0.67 0.78 6.82
N THR A 100 0.43 0.23 8.01
CA THR A 100 1.45 -0.03 9.02
C THR A 100 2.05 -1.44 8.85
N PRO A 101 3.15 -1.75 9.56
CA PRO A 101 3.71 -3.10 9.58
C PRO A 101 2.92 -4.13 10.43
N ALA A 102 1.75 -3.80 11.01
CA ALA A 102 1.05 -4.67 11.95
C ALA A 102 0.66 -6.03 11.34
N ALA A 103 0.23 -6.03 10.08
CA ALA A 103 -0.08 -7.23 9.30
C ALA A 103 -1.03 -8.23 10.01
N ILE A 104 -2.04 -7.70 10.71
CA ILE A 104 -3.06 -8.53 11.39
C ILE A 104 -4.12 -9.05 10.42
N GLY A 105 -4.36 -8.33 9.32
CA GLY A 105 -5.17 -8.79 8.19
C GLY A 105 -4.31 -9.38 7.07
N PRO A 106 -4.92 -10.05 6.07
CA PRO A 106 -4.22 -10.57 4.92
C PRO A 106 -3.45 -9.48 4.15
N LEU A 107 -2.28 -9.87 3.64
CA LEU A 107 -1.41 -9.04 2.81
C LEU A 107 -2.04 -8.81 1.44
N CYS A 108 -2.15 -7.55 1.01
CA CYS A 108 -2.83 -7.16 -0.21
C CYS A 108 -1.91 -6.39 -1.17
N VAL A 109 -1.88 -6.83 -2.43
CA VAL A 109 -1.28 -6.10 -3.56
C VAL A 109 -2.37 -5.98 -4.64
N PRO A 110 -2.82 -4.76 -4.98
CA PRO A 110 -4.03 -4.56 -5.78
C PRO A 110 -4.15 -5.40 -7.07
N PRO A 111 -3.13 -5.44 -7.96
CA PRO A 111 -3.23 -6.20 -9.20
C PRO A 111 -3.03 -7.71 -9.04
N VAL A 112 -2.77 -8.21 -7.82
CA VAL A 112 -2.44 -9.62 -7.58
C VAL A 112 -3.58 -10.36 -6.91
N ASN A 113 -4.03 -9.90 -5.74
CA ASN A 113 -4.94 -10.69 -4.89
C ASN A 113 -6.13 -9.91 -4.30
N LEU A 114 -6.31 -8.64 -4.65
CA LEU A 114 -7.38 -7.81 -4.10
C LEU A 114 -8.78 -8.34 -4.39
N ARG A 115 -9.02 -8.93 -5.58
CA ARG A 115 -10.31 -9.55 -5.89
C ARG A 115 -10.67 -10.63 -4.85
N ALA A 116 -9.70 -11.46 -4.47
CA ALA A 116 -9.92 -12.51 -3.47
C ALA A 116 -10.22 -11.94 -2.08
N MET A 117 -9.63 -10.79 -1.72
CA MET A 117 -9.93 -10.10 -0.45
C MET A 117 -11.35 -9.51 -0.46
N ALA A 118 -11.77 -8.95 -1.59
CA ALA A 118 -13.11 -8.42 -1.78
C ALA A 118 -14.18 -9.53 -1.74
N ASP A 119 -13.93 -10.66 -2.40
CA ASP A 119 -14.86 -11.80 -2.41
C ASP A 119 -15.03 -12.43 -1.01
N LYS A 120 -14.02 -12.33 -0.14
CA LYS A 120 -14.08 -12.75 1.27
C LYS A 120 -14.64 -11.68 2.23
N VAL A 121 -14.82 -10.45 1.76
CA VAL A 121 -15.23 -9.30 2.58
C VAL A 121 -14.28 -9.12 3.77
N GLU A 122 -12.97 -9.16 3.52
CA GLU A 122 -11.96 -8.95 4.55
C GLU A 122 -12.11 -7.54 5.16
N MET A 123 -12.39 -7.48 6.46
CA MET A 123 -12.60 -6.22 7.18
C MET A 123 -11.29 -5.51 7.56
N ASN A 124 -10.15 -6.16 7.37
CA ASN A 124 -8.82 -5.58 7.54
C ASN A 124 -7.90 -6.13 6.45
N VAL A 125 -7.24 -5.27 5.70
CA VAL A 125 -6.23 -5.67 4.71
C VAL A 125 -4.95 -4.88 4.93
N ASN A 126 -3.80 -5.55 4.85
CA ASN A 126 -2.49 -4.95 5.07
C ASN A 126 -1.76 -4.66 3.76
N MET A 127 -1.21 -3.45 3.64
CA MET A 127 -0.54 -2.96 2.44
C MET A 127 0.96 -3.31 2.39
N ILE A 128 1.43 -4.21 3.26
CA ILE A 128 2.77 -4.78 3.29
C ILE A 128 3.84 -3.71 3.55
N SER A 129 4.47 -3.22 2.49
CA SER A 129 5.56 -2.26 2.51
C SER A 129 5.64 -1.57 1.16
N CYS A 130 6.28 -0.41 1.12
CA CYS A 130 6.44 0.35 -0.13
C CYS A 130 7.20 -0.45 -1.19
N ALA A 131 8.23 -1.20 -0.77
CA ALA A 131 8.95 -2.10 -1.67
C ALA A 131 8.07 -3.26 -2.09
N GLY A 132 7.31 -3.87 -1.18
CA GLY A 132 6.35 -4.92 -1.51
C GLY A 132 5.39 -4.50 -2.62
N GLN A 133 4.75 -3.34 -2.47
CA GLN A 133 3.85 -2.78 -3.50
C GLN A 133 4.58 -2.49 -4.83
N ALA A 134 5.85 -2.11 -4.77
CA ALA A 134 6.65 -1.83 -5.96
C ALA A 134 7.22 -3.07 -6.66
N THR A 135 7.34 -4.22 -5.99
CA THR A 135 8.10 -5.36 -6.53
C THR A 135 7.32 -6.66 -6.61
N ILE A 136 6.39 -6.91 -5.69
CA ILE A 136 5.57 -8.13 -5.68
C ILE A 136 4.73 -8.28 -6.96
N PRO A 137 4.17 -7.21 -7.57
CA PRO A 137 3.52 -7.34 -8.87
C PRO A 137 4.40 -8.03 -9.92
N ILE A 138 5.68 -7.66 -9.96
CA ILE A 138 6.65 -8.22 -10.92
C ILE A 138 7.00 -9.67 -10.58
N VAL A 139 7.20 -9.99 -9.29
CA VAL A 139 7.42 -11.39 -8.86
C VAL A 139 6.23 -12.25 -9.26
N PHE A 140 5.00 -11.77 -9.04
CA PHE A 140 3.78 -12.47 -9.45
C PHE A 140 3.64 -12.60 -10.97
N ALA A 141 4.01 -11.57 -11.72
CA ALA A 141 4.00 -11.62 -13.18
C ALA A 141 4.92 -12.73 -13.72
N ILE A 142 6.04 -13.01 -13.05
CA ILE A 142 6.94 -14.11 -13.40
C ILE A 142 6.37 -15.45 -12.91
N SER A 143 5.94 -15.52 -11.64
CA SER A 143 5.49 -16.77 -11.01
C SER A 143 4.20 -17.33 -11.60
N SER A 144 3.35 -16.47 -12.15
CA SER A 144 2.14 -16.85 -12.90
C SER A 144 2.44 -17.52 -14.25
N ILE A 145 3.65 -17.38 -14.78
CA ILE A 145 4.09 -18.02 -16.03
C ILE A 145 4.89 -19.29 -15.74
N GLN A 146 5.84 -19.23 -14.81
CA GLN A 146 6.69 -20.36 -14.44
C GLN A 146 7.00 -20.36 -12.95
N SER A 147 7.23 -21.55 -12.40
CA SER A 147 7.58 -21.74 -11.00
C SER A 147 8.89 -21.03 -10.63
N VAL A 148 8.85 -20.25 -9.53
CA VAL A 148 9.96 -19.44 -9.02
C VAL A 148 10.49 -20.04 -7.72
N ALA A 149 11.72 -20.54 -7.76
CA ALA A 149 12.41 -21.11 -6.61
C ALA A 149 12.78 -20.05 -5.57
N TYR A 150 13.21 -18.89 -6.04
CA TYR A 150 13.71 -17.80 -5.20
C TYR A 150 13.39 -16.44 -5.83
N GLY A 151 12.82 -15.54 -5.05
CA GLY A 151 12.59 -14.14 -5.40
C GLY A 151 13.35 -13.23 -4.45
N GLU A 152 14.12 -12.30 -4.98
CA GLU A 152 14.85 -11.29 -4.22
C GLU A 152 14.54 -9.89 -4.75
N ILE A 153 14.40 -8.95 -3.83
CA ILE A 153 14.23 -7.54 -4.17
C ILE A 153 15.27 -6.67 -3.46
N VAL A 154 15.69 -5.61 -4.13
CA VAL A 154 16.53 -4.55 -3.56
C VAL A 154 15.83 -3.22 -3.80
N ALA A 155 15.33 -2.61 -2.74
CA ALA A 155 14.72 -1.28 -2.76
C ALA A 155 15.76 -0.23 -2.37
N SER A 156 16.07 0.69 -3.29
CA SER A 156 16.95 1.83 -3.06
C SER A 156 16.13 3.11 -2.90
N LEU A 157 16.24 3.74 -1.74
CA LEU A 157 15.38 4.83 -1.28
C LEU A 157 16.20 6.07 -0.96
N ALA A 158 15.65 7.25 -1.23
CA ALA A 158 16.24 8.50 -0.77
C ALA A 158 16.15 8.61 0.77
N SER A 159 17.24 8.98 1.44
CA SER A 159 17.25 9.19 2.90
C SER A 159 16.16 10.14 3.38
N LYS A 160 15.84 11.17 2.59
CA LYS A 160 14.82 12.18 2.90
C LYS A 160 13.37 11.64 2.80
N SER A 161 13.14 10.50 2.14
CA SER A 161 11.82 9.87 2.07
C SER A 161 11.62 8.74 3.08
N VAL A 162 12.62 8.48 3.94
CA VAL A 162 12.60 7.44 4.97
C VAL A 162 12.60 8.11 6.35
N GLY A 163 11.42 8.20 6.95
CA GLY A 163 11.22 8.81 8.27
C GLY A 163 11.72 7.95 9.44
N PRO A 164 11.73 8.50 10.67
CA PRO A 164 12.23 7.82 11.87
C PRO A 164 11.54 6.47 12.14
N GLY A 165 10.22 6.39 11.93
CA GLY A 165 9.46 5.15 12.11
C GLY A 165 9.97 4.02 11.22
N THR A 166 10.18 4.28 9.93
CA THR A 166 10.74 3.28 9.01
C THR A 166 12.16 2.88 9.40
N ARG A 167 12.99 3.84 9.87
CA ARG A 167 14.37 3.55 10.31
C ARG A 167 14.43 2.65 11.54
N ALA A 168 13.49 2.84 12.46
CA ALA A 168 13.39 2.02 13.67
C ALA A 168 12.87 0.60 13.40
N ASN A 169 12.22 0.36 12.25
CA ASN A 169 11.56 -0.91 11.90
C ASN A 169 12.12 -1.52 10.60
N LEU A 170 13.42 -1.35 10.33
CA LEU A 170 14.03 -1.86 9.08
C LEU A 170 14.05 -3.39 9.02
N ASP A 171 14.22 -4.06 10.16
CA ASP A 171 14.23 -5.52 10.21
C ASP A 171 12.83 -6.07 9.87
N GLU A 172 11.78 -5.53 10.49
CA GLU A 172 10.38 -5.84 10.19
C GLU A 172 10.05 -5.61 8.72
N PHE A 173 10.53 -4.50 8.14
CA PHE A 173 10.39 -4.24 6.71
C PHE A 173 10.97 -5.40 5.88
N THR A 174 12.18 -5.87 6.21
CA THR A 174 12.79 -6.98 5.46
C THR A 174 12.04 -8.29 5.64
N TYR A 175 11.62 -8.63 6.87
CA TYR A 175 10.89 -9.87 7.14
C TYR A 175 9.51 -9.88 6.48
N THR A 176 8.70 -8.84 6.68
CA THR A 176 7.36 -8.73 6.11
C THR A 176 7.39 -8.74 4.59
N THR A 177 8.33 -8.00 3.98
CA THR A 177 8.46 -7.99 2.52
C THR A 177 8.95 -9.34 1.98
N SER A 178 9.90 -10.00 2.65
CA SER A 178 10.39 -11.34 2.26
C SER A 178 9.29 -12.40 2.36
N ASN A 179 8.43 -12.31 3.37
CA ASN A 179 7.25 -13.18 3.49
C ASN A 179 6.23 -12.89 2.38
N ALA A 180 5.94 -11.61 2.12
CA ALA A 180 4.99 -11.20 1.09
C ALA A 180 5.39 -11.61 -0.33
N ILE A 181 6.69 -11.61 -0.64
CA ILE A 181 7.24 -12.16 -1.89
C ILE A 181 6.86 -13.64 -2.07
N GLN A 182 6.74 -14.39 -0.97
CA GLN A 182 6.34 -15.79 -1.01
C GLN A 182 4.82 -15.93 -1.12
N VAL A 183 4.09 -15.41 -0.13
CA VAL A 183 2.65 -15.67 0.01
C VAL A 183 1.78 -14.91 -0.99
N VAL A 184 2.24 -13.76 -1.49
CA VAL A 184 1.55 -12.96 -2.51
C VAL A 184 2.25 -13.05 -3.87
N GLY A 185 3.59 -12.97 -3.88
CA GLY A 185 4.37 -13.02 -5.11
C GLY A 185 4.48 -14.42 -5.73
N GLY A 186 4.29 -15.48 -4.96
CA GLY A 186 4.32 -16.87 -5.44
C GLY A 186 5.73 -17.48 -5.57
N ALA A 187 6.78 -16.81 -5.08
CA ALA A 187 8.10 -17.42 -4.99
C ALA A 187 8.16 -18.41 -3.81
N ARG A 188 8.88 -19.53 -3.93
CA ARG A 188 9.00 -20.48 -2.80
C ARG A 188 9.89 -19.98 -1.66
N LYS A 189 10.83 -19.08 -1.96
CA LYS A 189 11.65 -18.38 -0.98
C LYS A 189 11.76 -16.91 -1.37
N GLY A 190 11.63 -16.01 -0.40
CA GLY A 190 11.69 -14.57 -0.61
C GLY A 190 12.83 -13.92 0.16
N LYS A 191 13.44 -12.89 -0.42
CA LYS A 191 14.38 -12.00 0.28
C LYS A 191 14.13 -10.54 -0.11
N ALA A 192 14.17 -9.66 0.87
CA ALA A 192 14.08 -8.21 0.66
C ALA A 192 15.27 -7.50 1.29
N LEU A 193 15.79 -6.51 0.57
CA LEU A 193 16.87 -5.64 0.99
C LEU A 193 16.44 -4.18 0.80
N ALA A 194 16.83 -3.31 1.74
CA ALA A 194 16.67 -1.87 1.63
C ALA A 194 18.04 -1.18 1.65
N ILE A 195 18.23 -0.23 0.74
CA ILE A 195 19.40 0.65 0.69
C ILE A 195 18.90 2.08 0.83
N ILE A 196 19.43 2.79 1.82
CA ILE A 196 19.09 4.18 2.09
C ILE A 196 20.24 5.07 1.61
N ASN A 197 19.96 5.95 0.65
CA ASN A 197 20.97 6.76 -0.03
C ASN A 197 20.76 8.27 0.24
N PRO A 198 21.75 8.98 0.81
CA PRO A 198 21.65 10.41 1.13
C PRO A 198 22.08 11.36 -0.01
N ALA A 199 22.19 10.89 -1.25
CA ALA A 199 22.59 11.72 -2.40
C ALA A 199 21.71 12.97 -2.59
N GLU A 200 22.32 14.03 -3.12
CA GLU A 200 21.65 15.28 -3.52
C GLU A 200 21.96 15.57 -5.01
N PRO A 201 20.94 15.82 -5.86
CA PRO A 201 19.50 15.82 -5.54
C PRO A 201 19.00 14.42 -5.11
N PRO A 202 17.94 14.33 -4.28
CA PRO A 202 17.45 13.06 -3.77
C PRO A 202 17.06 12.11 -4.90
N MET A 203 17.57 10.88 -4.84
CA MET A 203 17.33 9.91 -5.89
C MET A 203 15.86 9.46 -5.95
N MET A 204 15.38 9.16 -7.16
CA MET A 204 14.11 8.46 -7.33
C MET A 204 14.18 7.07 -6.70
N MET A 205 13.05 6.56 -6.19
CA MET A 205 12.98 5.18 -5.72
C MET A 205 13.33 4.22 -6.87
N ARG A 206 14.29 3.33 -6.62
CA ARG A 206 14.67 2.26 -7.56
C ARG A 206 14.44 0.91 -6.93
N ASN A 207 13.94 -0.03 -7.70
CA ASN A 207 13.78 -1.41 -7.25
C ASN A 207 14.40 -2.35 -8.27
N THR A 208 15.23 -3.27 -7.78
CA THR A 208 15.71 -4.40 -8.58
C THR A 208 15.00 -5.65 -8.11
N ILE A 209 14.42 -6.40 -9.03
CA ILE A 209 13.75 -7.67 -8.78
C ILE A 209 14.55 -8.77 -9.46
N SER A 210 14.94 -9.80 -8.73
CA SER A 210 15.62 -10.99 -9.24
C SER A 210 14.79 -12.22 -8.91
N CYS A 211 14.39 -12.99 -9.91
CA CYS A 211 13.70 -14.27 -9.74
C CYS A 211 14.53 -15.40 -10.36
N LEU A 212 14.70 -16.48 -9.61
CA LEU A 212 15.28 -17.73 -10.09
C LEU A 212 14.14 -18.69 -10.41
N THR A 213 13.95 -19.01 -11.69
CA THR A 213 12.97 -19.99 -12.14
C THR A 213 13.51 -21.41 -11.97
N ASP A 214 12.63 -22.40 -11.87
CA ASP A 214 13.05 -23.81 -11.80
C ASP A 214 13.63 -24.31 -13.12
N GLU A 215 13.04 -23.86 -14.23
CA GLU A 215 13.44 -24.21 -15.59
C GLU A 215 13.98 -22.99 -16.34
N VAL A 216 14.52 -23.19 -17.54
CA VAL A 216 14.92 -22.09 -18.41
C VAL A 216 13.70 -21.16 -18.64
N PRO A 217 13.85 -19.83 -18.47
CA PRO A 217 12.73 -18.90 -18.56
C PRO A 217 12.15 -18.84 -19.98
N ASP A 218 10.83 -18.92 -20.10
CA ASP A 218 10.08 -18.54 -21.30
C ASP A 218 10.10 -17.02 -21.42
N GLN A 219 11.16 -16.53 -22.06
CA GLN A 219 11.48 -15.10 -22.09
C GLN A 219 10.35 -14.28 -22.69
N ALA A 220 9.67 -14.79 -23.73
CA ALA A 220 8.61 -14.08 -24.41
C ALA A 220 7.38 -13.92 -23.51
N ARG A 221 6.89 -15.03 -22.92
CA ARG A 221 5.70 -15.00 -22.05
C ARG A 221 5.94 -14.25 -20.75
N ILE A 222 7.13 -14.39 -20.16
CA ILE A 222 7.51 -13.64 -18.96
C ILE A 222 7.57 -12.14 -19.26
N THR A 223 8.18 -11.75 -20.38
CA THR A 223 8.25 -10.32 -20.77
C THR A 223 6.86 -9.74 -20.98
N GLU A 224 5.99 -10.45 -21.71
CA GLU A 224 4.61 -10.01 -21.93
C GLU A 224 3.84 -9.85 -20.60
N SER A 225 3.97 -10.82 -19.69
CA SER A 225 3.34 -10.78 -18.37
C SER A 225 3.81 -9.58 -17.54
N ILE A 226 5.12 -9.33 -17.50
CA ILE A 226 5.73 -8.19 -16.79
C ILE A 226 5.19 -6.87 -17.36
N LEU A 227 5.18 -6.70 -18.69
CA LEU A 227 4.73 -5.47 -19.32
C LEU A 227 3.23 -5.22 -19.06
N LYS A 228 2.40 -6.27 -19.12
CA LYS A 228 0.98 -6.18 -18.73
C LYS A 228 0.81 -5.75 -17.27
N MET A 229 1.59 -6.36 -16.36
CA MET A 229 1.54 -6.02 -14.95
C MET A 229 1.96 -4.57 -14.67
N ILE A 230 2.98 -4.07 -15.37
CA ILE A 230 3.39 -2.66 -15.26
C ILE A 230 2.24 -1.73 -15.62
N VAL A 231 1.50 -2.02 -16.70
CA VAL A 231 0.32 -1.24 -17.10
C VAL A 231 -0.77 -1.27 -16.03
N GLU A 232 -0.99 -2.42 -15.38
CA GLU A 232 -1.94 -2.53 -14.27
C GLU A 232 -1.55 -1.66 -13.07
N VAL A 233 -0.27 -1.68 -12.68
CA VAL A 233 0.25 -0.82 -11.60
C VAL A 233 0.16 0.67 -11.98
N GLN A 234 0.42 1.00 -13.25
CA GLN A 234 0.36 2.37 -13.76
C GLN A 234 -1.03 3.00 -13.70
N LYS A 235 -2.10 2.21 -13.58
CA LYS A 235 -3.46 2.73 -13.37
C LYS A 235 -3.59 3.55 -12.08
N TYR A 236 -2.79 3.23 -11.06
CA TYR A 236 -2.79 3.97 -9.78
C TYR A 236 -1.44 4.62 -9.45
N VAL A 237 -0.33 4.20 -10.08
CA VAL A 237 0.99 4.87 -9.98
C VAL A 237 1.55 5.19 -11.37
N PRO A 238 1.17 6.31 -11.99
CA PRO A 238 1.63 6.64 -13.36
C PRO A 238 3.15 6.75 -13.51
N GLY A 239 3.87 7.04 -12.43
CA GLY A 239 5.33 7.11 -12.41
C GLY A 239 6.05 5.77 -12.23
N TYR A 240 5.34 4.64 -12.23
CA TYR A 240 5.90 3.30 -12.13
C TYR A 240 6.46 2.85 -13.50
N ARG A 241 7.79 2.78 -13.64
CA ARG A 241 8.45 2.63 -14.95
C ARG A 241 9.52 1.54 -14.94
N LEU A 242 9.56 0.76 -16.00
CA LEU A 242 10.68 -0.14 -16.32
C LEU A 242 11.87 0.68 -16.82
N VAL A 243 12.97 0.62 -16.10
CA VAL A 243 14.23 1.28 -16.49
C VAL A 243 15.08 0.37 -17.35
N ASN A 244 15.10 -0.92 -17.02
CA ASN A 244 15.86 -1.91 -17.77
C ASN A 244 15.29 -3.32 -17.56
N GLY A 245 15.53 -4.19 -18.53
CA GLY A 245 15.10 -5.59 -18.52
C GLY A 245 13.71 -5.83 -19.12
N PRO A 246 13.14 -7.03 -18.93
CA PRO A 246 13.73 -8.15 -18.19
C PRO A 246 15.05 -8.63 -18.83
N ILE A 247 16.08 -8.84 -18.01
CA ILE A 247 17.34 -9.48 -18.41
C ILE A 247 17.28 -10.95 -17.99
N PHE A 248 17.63 -11.83 -18.91
CA PHE A 248 17.68 -13.27 -18.69
C PHE A 248 19.13 -13.75 -18.67
N ASP A 249 19.50 -14.45 -17.61
CA ASP A 249 20.83 -15.05 -17.41
C ASP A 249 20.64 -16.46 -16.85
N ASP A 250 20.78 -17.48 -17.71
CA ASP A 250 20.37 -18.85 -17.43
C ASP A 250 18.93 -18.91 -16.87
N LYS A 251 18.76 -19.32 -15.60
CA LYS A 251 17.46 -19.39 -14.90
C LYS A 251 17.07 -18.11 -14.17
N LYS A 252 17.88 -17.06 -14.24
CA LYS A 252 17.65 -15.81 -13.54
C LYS A 252 16.95 -14.80 -14.44
N VAL A 253 15.87 -14.22 -13.94
CA VAL A 253 15.17 -13.06 -14.53
C VAL A 253 15.42 -11.84 -13.66
N SER A 254 15.95 -10.77 -14.24
CA SER A 254 16.24 -9.51 -13.53
C SER A 254 15.45 -8.34 -14.13
N VAL A 255 14.72 -7.59 -13.29
CA VAL A 255 13.87 -6.46 -13.69
C VAL A 255 14.24 -5.23 -12.88
N PHE A 256 14.38 -4.08 -13.54
CA PHE A 256 14.84 -2.84 -12.91
C PHE A 256 13.77 -1.77 -13.04
N MET A 257 13.17 -1.40 -11.92
CA MET A 257 12.06 -0.46 -11.86
C MET A 257 12.50 0.86 -11.23
N GLU A 258 11.80 1.92 -11.62
CA GLU A 258 11.80 3.23 -10.99
C GLU A 258 10.37 3.60 -10.62
N VAL A 259 10.21 4.27 -9.49
CA VAL A 259 8.91 4.74 -9.02
C VAL A 259 9.00 6.24 -8.75
N ALA A 260 8.31 7.01 -9.58
CA ALA A 260 8.11 8.43 -9.37
C ALA A 260 6.76 8.70 -8.72
N GLY A 261 6.77 9.46 -7.62
CA GLY A 261 5.54 9.96 -7.02
C GLY A 261 4.88 11.02 -7.90
N LEU A 262 3.58 11.23 -7.67
CA LEU A 262 2.80 12.22 -8.42
C LEU A 262 3.14 13.67 -8.04
N GLY A 263 3.67 13.90 -6.84
CA GLY A 263 3.96 15.25 -6.38
C GLY A 263 2.78 15.93 -5.67
N ASP A 264 1.86 15.15 -5.07
CA ASP A 264 0.64 15.67 -4.45
C ASP A 264 0.93 16.52 -3.20
N TYR A 265 1.46 15.85 -2.18
CA TYR A 265 2.01 16.46 -0.97
C TYR A 265 3.51 16.17 -0.90
N LEU A 266 3.88 14.94 -1.24
CA LEU A 266 5.25 14.46 -1.19
C LEU A 266 6.01 14.83 -2.47
N PRO A 267 7.32 15.12 -2.39
CA PRO A 267 8.11 15.39 -3.58
C PRO A 267 8.20 14.14 -4.47
N ARG A 268 8.38 14.33 -5.79
CA ARG A 268 8.35 13.23 -6.76
C ARG A 268 9.36 12.11 -6.49
N TYR A 269 10.49 12.42 -5.84
CA TYR A 269 11.49 11.40 -5.45
C TYR A 269 10.98 10.45 -4.36
N ALA A 270 9.97 10.82 -3.58
CA ALA A 270 9.38 10.02 -2.52
C ALA A 270 8.39 8.97 -3.06
N GLY A 271 8.73 8.34 -4.19
CA GLY A 271 7.90 7.32 -4.84
C GLY A 271 7.60 6.11 -3.95
N ASN A 272 8.40 5.87 -2.92
CA ASN A 272 8.14 4.84 -1.90
C ASN A 272 6.91 5.13 -1.06
N LEU A 273 6.69 6.38 -0.69
CA LEU A 273 5.50 6.77 0.06
C LEU A 273 4.29 6.85 -0.89
N ASP A 274 4.50 7.40 -2.09
CA ASP A 274 3.43 7.56 -3.09
C ASP A 274 2.85 6.22 -3.57
N ILE A 275 3.68 5.20 -3.83
CA ILE A 275 3.18 3.87 -4.23
C ILE A 275 2.38 3.20 -3.11
N MET A 276 2.74 3.45 -1.85
CA MET A 276 2.00 2.92 -0.70
C MET A 276 0.61 3.57 -0.61
N THR A 277 0.54 4.90 -0.64
CA THR A 277 -0.73 5.64 -0.54
C THR A 277 -1.62 5.42 -1.76
N ALA A 278 -1.04 5.31 -2.95
CA ALA A 278 -1.76 5.00 -4.18
C ALA A 278 -2.30 3.56 -4.17
N ALA A 279 -1.51 2.57 -3.73
CA ALA A 279 -1.99 1.20 -3.59
C ALA A 279 -3.12 1.10 -2.56
N ALA A 280 -2.99 1.76 -1.41
CA ALA A 280 -4.05 1.80 -0.39
C ALA A 280 -5.34 2.43 -0.94
N THR A 281 -5.22 3.56 -1.65
CA THR A 281 -6.36 4.22 -2.30
C THR A 281 -7.01 3.28 -3.31
N ARG A 282 -6.22 2.61 -4.16
CA ARG A 282 -6.74 1.66 -5.15
C ARG A 282 -7.44 0.47 -4.52
N THR A 283 -6.91 -0.05 -3.42
CA THR A 283 -7.56 -1.09 -2.61
C THR A 283 -8.95 -0.64 -2.16
N ALA A 284 -9.02 0.51 -1.49
CA ALA A 284 -10.29 1.05 -1.01
C ALA A 284 -11.28 1.36 -2.15
N GLU A 285 -10.82 1.87 -3.29
CA GLU A 285 -11.67 2.12 -4.46
C GLU A 285 -12.35 0.85 -4.96
N MET A 286 -11.61 -0.26 -5.05
CA MET A 286 -12.20 -1.52 -5.52
C MET A 286 -13.23 -2.10 -4.54
N PHE A 287 -13.01 -1.94 -3.23
CA PHE A 287 -14.04 -2.27 -2.25
C PHE A 287 -15.24 -1.34 -2.36
N ALA A 288 -15.01 -0.04 -2.52
CA ALA A 288 -16.07 0.95 -2.68
C ALA A 288 -16.94 0.69 -3.91
N GLU A 289 -16.34 0.31 -5.05
CA GLU A 289 -17.06 -0.08 -6.26
C GLU A 289 -18.03 -1.24 -5.99
N GLU A 290 -17.58 -2.29 -5.29
CA GLU A 290 -18.41 -3.46 -4.99
C GLU A 290 -19.48 -3.19 -3.90
N ILE A 291 -19.18 -2.31 -2.92
CA ILE A 291 -20.14 -1.82 -1.93
C ILE A 291 -21.24 -1.01 -2.62
N ILE A 292 -20.86 -0.06 -3.47
CA ILE A 292 -21.79 0.79 -4.21
C ILE A 292 -22.65 -0.03 -5.19
N ALA A 293 -22.07 -1.07 -5.79
CA ALA A 293 -22.79 -2.02 -6.63
C ALA A 293 -23.73 -2.96 -5.84
N GLY A 294 -23.71 -2.92 -4.50
CA GLY A 294 -24.52 -3.78 -3.63
C GLY A 294 -24.06 -5.23 -3.58
N LYS A 295 -22.86 -5.54 -4.06
CA LYS A 295 -22.28 -6.90 -4.02
C LYS A 295 -21.67 -7.22 -2.66
N ILE A 296 -21.14 -6.19 -1.98
CA ILE A 296 -20.57 -6.28 -0.65
C ILE A 296 -21.37 -5.42 0.30
N GLN A 297 -21.68 -5.97 1.47
CA GLN A 297 -22.19 -5.20 2.60
C GLN A 297 -21.24 -5.39 3.77
N LEU A 298 -20.59 -4.31 4.20
CA LEU A 298 -19.76 -4.31 5.40
C LEU A 298 -20.68 -4.45 6.61
N LYS A 299 -20.34 -5.34 7.53
CA LYS A 299 -21.10 -5.62 8.74
C LYS A 299 -20.21 -5.42 9.97
N PRO A 300 -20.76 -4.94 11.09
CA PRO A 300 -20.09 -5.02 12.38
C PRO A 300 -19.53 -6.42 12.64
N MET A 301 -18.27 -6.48 13.05
CA MET A 301 -17.67 -7.72 13.52
C MET A 301 -18.08 -7.95 14.98
N GLU A 302 -18.78 -9.04 15.26
CA GLU A 302 -19.00 -9.50 16.63
C GLU A 302 -17.70 -10.08 17.18
N LEU A 303 -17.33 -9.70 18.40
CA LEU A 303 -16.18 -10.30 19.11
C LEU A 303 -16.43 -11.81 19.26
N ALA A 304 -15.47 -12.62 18.82
CA ALA A 304 -15.38 -14.02 19.18
C ALA A 304 -14.87 -14.18 20.63
#